data_AF-A0A7Y3NDP5-F1
#
_entry.id   AF-A0A7Y3NDP5-F1
#
_cell.length_a   1.000
_cell.length_b   1.000
_cell.length_c   1.000
_cell.angle_alpha   90.00
_cell.angle_beta   90.00
_cell.angle_gamma   90.00
#
_symmetry.space_group_name_H-M   'P 1'
#
loop_
_entity.id
_entity.type
_entity.pdbx_description
1 polymer ?
#
loop_
_entity_poly.entity_id
_entity_poly.type
_entity_poly.pdbx_seq_one_letter_code
_entity_poly.pdbx_strand_id
1 'polypeptide(L)'
;MASTHAAVAAYVASGMADVGLGVETPARQFNLDFIPIASERYFLLGYANALDQPQLKTLLDILRSQDFRDSVNRLPGHSFTDSGAIQTLSQAFPGRKFPQKPKASNR
;
A
#
# COMPACT_ATOMS: atom_id res chain seq x y z
N MET A 1 -6.75 2.92 -24.09
CA MET A 1 -6.92 2.34 -22.74
C MET A 1 -6.35 3.31 -21.73
N ALA A 2 -7.16 3.75 -20.79
CA ALA A 2 -6.73 4.55 -19.65
C ALA A 2 -5.79 3.70 -18.76
N SER A 3 -4.53 4.11 -18.59
CA SER A 3 -3.51 3.34 -17.86
C SER A 3 -3.35 3.76 -16.40
N THR A 4 -4.17 4.70 -15.91
CA THR A 4 -4.11 5.19 -14.52
C THR A 4 -5.50 5.24 -13.91
N HIS A 5 -5.59 5.10 -12.58
CA HIS A 5 -6.87 5.21 -11.86
C HIS A 5 -7.62 6.52 -12.16
N ALA A 6 -6.89 7.62 -12.36
CA ALA A 6 -7.46 8.92 -12.76
C ALA A 6 -8.05 8.89 -14.18
N ALA A 7 -7.37 8.26 -15.13
CA ALA A 7 -7.86 8.16 -16.50
C ALA A 7 -9.10 7.25 -16.59
N VAL A 8 -9.21 6.20 -15.77
CA VAL A 8 -10.44 5.38 -15.68
C VAL A 8 -11.60 6.20 -15.14
N ALA A 9 -11.38 6.95 -14.04
CA ALA A 9 -12.42 7.81 -13.46
C ALA A 9 -12.90 8.88 -14.47
N ALA A 10 -11.99 9.54 -15.19
CA ALA A 10 -12.36 10.50 -16.24
C ALA A 10 -13.16 9.86 -17.39
N TYR A 11 -12.87 8.60 -17.72
CA TYR A 11 -13.56 7.88 -18.80
C TYR A 11 -15.00 7.53 -18.41
N VAL A 12 -15.22 7.10 -17.16
CA VAL A 12 -16.58 6.89 -16.62
C VAL A 12 -17.32 8.22 -16.49
N ALA A 13 -16.67 9.26 -15.95
CA ALA A 13 -17.28 10.58 -15.77
C ALA A 13 -17.70 11.25 -17.10
N SER A 14 -17.04 10.91 -18.21
CA SER A 14 -17.41 11.39 -19.55
C SER A 14 -18.51 10.57 -20.23
N GLY A 15 -19.06 9.56 -19.54
CA GLY A 15 -20.09 8.67 -20.10
C GLY A 15 -19.57 7.68 -21.14
N MET A 16 -18.25 7.55 -21.26
CA MET A 16 -17.61 6.63 -22.22
C MET A 16 -17.55 5.19 -21.70
N ALA A 17 -17.90 4.96 -20.44
CA ALA A 17 -18.10 3.65 -19.82
C ALA A 17 -19.12 3.76 -18.67
N ASP A 18 -19.86 2.68 -18.41
CA ASP A 18 -20.82 2.62 -17.29
C ASP A 18 -20.12 2.42 -15.93
N VAL A 19 -19.05 1.62 -15.91
CA VAL A 19 -18.28 1.27 -14.70
C VAL A 19 -16.79 1.09 -14.99
N GLY A 20 -15.95 1.23 -13.98
CA GLY A 20 -14.50 1.02 -14.09
C GLY A 20 -13.85 0.63 -12.75
N LEU A 21 -12.74 -0.11 -12.81
CA LEU A 21 -11.93 -0.44 -11.63
C LEU A 21 -11.01 0.74 -11.28
N GLY A 22 -11.09 1.18 -10.02
CA GLY A 22 -10.48 2.42 -9.56
C GLY A 22 -10.10 2.36 -8.09
N VAL A 23 -9.27 3.31 -7.65
CA VAL A 23 -9.16 3.65 -6.22
C VAL A 23 -10.15 4.76 -5.89
N GLU A 24 -10.52 4.87 -4.61
CA GLU A 24 -11.59 5.77 -4.16
C GLU A 24 -11.28 7.25 -4.40
N THR A 25 -10.01 7.66 -4.25
CA THR A 25 -9.59 9.06 -4.35
C THR A 25 -9.95 9.70 -5.71
N PRO A 26 -9.60 9.13 -6.88
CA PRO A 26 -10.08 9.61 -8.16
C PRO A 26 -11.60 9.59 -8.32
N ALA A 27 -12.30 8.53 -7.88
CA ALA A 27 -13.76 8.48 -7.98
C ALA A 27 -14.42 9.68 -7.29
N ARG A 28 -13.96 10.01 -6.07
CA ARG A 28 -14.40 11.21 -5.34
C ARG A 28 -14.04 12.51 -6.06
N GLN A 29 -12.84 12.63 -6.62
CA GLN A 29 -12.43 13.82 -7.38
C GLN A 29 -13.30 14.08 -8.62
N PHE A 30 -13.78 13.02 -9.27
CA PHE A 30 -14.68 13.10 -10.42
C PHE A 30 -16.17 13.04 -10.04
N ASN A 31 -16.49 13.12 -8.74
CA ASN A 31 -17.86 13.07 -8.22
C ASN A 31 -18.66 11.84 -8.70
N LEU A 32 -17.98 10.70 -8.77
CA LEU A 32 -18.55 9.39 -9.11
C LEU A 32 -18.89 8.61 -7.84
N ASP A 33 -19.91 7.75 -7.94
CA ASP A 33 -20.17 6.74 -6.92
C ASP A 33 -19.01 5.73 -6.85
N PHE A 34 -18.68 5.30 -5.63
CA PHE A 34 -17.61 4.32 -5.39
C PHE A 34 -18.13 3.15 -4.54
N ILE A 35 -18.00 1.94 -5.07
CA ILE A 35 -18.39 0.70 -4.40
C ILE A 35 -17.10 -0.07 -4.02
N PRO A 36 -16.78 -0.20 -2.72
CA PRO A 36 -15.57 -0.91 -2.29
C PRO A 36 -15.73 -2.43 -2.49
N ILE A 37 -14.89 -3.01 -3.36
CA ILE A 37 -14.90 -4.46 -3.65
C ILE A 37 -13.70 -5.21 -3.06
N ALA A 38 -12.56 -4.54 -2.89
CA ALA A 38 -11.32 -5.11 -2.41
C ALA A 38 -10.41 -4.02 -1.83
N SER A 39 -9.51 -4.42 -0.93
CA SER A 39 -8.46 -3.55 -0.40
C SER A 39 -7.10 -4.01 -0.92
N GLU A 40 -6.28 -3.07 -1.36
CA GLU A 40 -4.91 -3.33 -1.80
C GLU A 40 -3.92 -2.95 -0.69
N ARG A 41 -3.09 -3.90 -0.26
CA ARG A 41 -2.10 -3.70 0.81
C ARG A 41 -0.71 -3.52 0.21
N TYR A 42 -0.11 -2.37 0.46
CA TYR A 42 1.25 -2.04 0.01
C TYR A 42 2.28 -2.38 1.08
N PHE A 43 3.47 -2.82 0.64
CA PHE A 43 4.61 -3.13 1.52
C PHE A 43 5.88 -2.50 0.97
N LEU A 44 6.75 -2.01 1.86
CA LEU A 44 8.13 -1.68 1.53
C LEU A 44 9.01 -2.91 1.79
N LEU A 45 9.64 -3.43 0.74
CA LEU A 45 10.49 -4.62 0.84
C LEU A 45 11.95 -4.22 1.09
N GLY A 46 12.61 -4.90 2.04
CA GLY A 46 14.03 -4.72 2.32
C GLY A 46 14.64 -5.96 2.96
N TYR A 47 15.98 -6.00 2.98
CA TYR A 47 16.70 -7.03 3.72
C TYR A 47 16.66 -6.75 5.23
N ALA A 48 16.65 -7.79 6.05
CA ALA A 48 16.59 -7.65 7.51
C ALA A 48 17.77 -6.84 8.08
N ASN A 49 18.97 -6.95 7.49
CA ASN A 49 20.14 -6.18 7.91
C ASN A 49 20.02 -4.67 7.61
N ALA A 50 19.08 -4.24 6.76
CA ALA A 50 18.81 -2.83 6.54
C ALA A 50 18.13 -2.17 7.74
N LEU A 51 17.47 -2.95 8.62
CA LEU A 51 16.78 -2.43 9.82
C LEU A 51 17.71 -1.72 10.80
N ASP A 52 19.00 -2.05 10.75
CA ASP A 52 20.00 -1.41 11.60
C ASP A 52 20.47 -0.05 11.06
N GLN A 53 20.21 0.24 9.79
CA GLN A 53 20.61 1.49 9.14
C GLN A 53 19.87 2.68 9.76
N PRO A 54 20.59 3.76 10.14
CA PRO A 54 19.97 4.94 10.74
C PRO A 54 18.82 5.52 9.92
N GLN A 55 18.94 5.53 8.60
CA GLN A 55 17.93 6.06 7.68
C GLN A 55 16.62 5.28 7.77
N LEU A 56 16.70 3.94 7.86
CA LEU A 56 15.50 3.11 7.97
C LEU A 56 14.86 3.23 9.35
N LYS A 57 15.65 3.41 10.41
CA LYS A 57 15.14 3.72 11.76
C LYS A 57 14.36 5.04 11.76
N THR A 58 14.93 6.11 11.21
CA THR A 58 14.24 7.40 11.08
C THR A 58 12.94 7.29 10.29
N LEU A 59 12.95 6.55 9.17
CA LEU A 59 11.74 6.31 8.39
C LEU A 59 10.67 5.58 9.21
N LEU A 60 11.05 4.53 9.94
CA LEU A 60 10.12 3.78 10.79
C LEU A 60 9.54 4.65 11.91
N ASP A 61 10.36 5.51 12.52
CA ASP A 61 9.91 6.45 13.55
C ASP A 61 8.87 7.43 13.00
N ILE A 62 9.10 7.97 11.79
CA ILE A 62 8.12 8.83 11.10
C ILE A 62 6.83 8.06 10.82
N LEU A 63 6.91 6.87 10.23
CA LEU A 63 5.73 6.06 9.89
C LEU A 63 4.90 5.64 11.11
N ARG A 64 5.52 5.58 12.29
CA ARG A 64 4.89 5.25 13.58
C ARG A 64 4.42 6.48 14.36
N SER A 65 4.84 7.68 13.96
CA SER A 65 4.53 8.92 14.66
C SER A 65 3.04 9.27 14.58
N GLN A 66 2.55 9.96 15.61
CA GLN A 66 1.15 10.40 15.64
C GLN A 66 0.89 11.45 14.55
N ASP A 67 1.82 12.38 14.32
CA ASP A 67 1.71 13.40 13.29
C ASP A 67 1.52 12.81 11.89
N PHE A 68 2.25 11.73 11.57
CA PHE A 68 2.07 11.01 10.32
C PHE A 68 0.68 10.37 10.26
N ARG A 69 0.28 9.63 11.30
CA ARG A 69 -1.05 8.99 11.39
C ARG A 69 -2.18 9.98 11.20
N ASP A 70 -2.11 11.13 11.86
CA ASP A 70 -3.11 12.19 11.77
C ASP A 70 -3.15 12.84 10.39
N SER A 71 -2.01 12.93 9.71
CA SER A 71 -1.93 13.47 8.34
C SER A 71 -2.56 12.50 7.35
N VAL A 72 -2.25 11.21 7.44
CA VAL A 72 -2.69 10.20 6.46
C VAL A 72 -4.13 9.73 6.68
N ASN A 73 -4.65 9.77 7.92
CA ASN A 73 -6.06 9.47 8.20
C ASN A 73 -7.04 10.47 7.56
N ARG A 74 -6.54 11.61 7.06
CA ARG A 74 -7.34 12.58 6.29
C ARG A 74 -7.46 12.21 4.82
N LEU A 75 -6.74 11.19 4.34
CA LEU A 75 -6.78 10.73 2.96
C LEU A 75 -7.92 9.71 2.80
N PRO A 76 -8.99 10.03 2.05
CA PRO A 76 -10.08 9.09 1.82
C PRO A 76 -9.60 7.81 1.11
N GLY A 77 -10.18 6.66 1.46
CA GLY A 77 -9.89 5.39 0.79
C GLY A 77 -8.53 4.76 1.09
N HIS A 78 -7.76 5.32 2.03
CA HIS A 78 -6.50 4.74 2.48
C HIS A 78 -6.54 4.38 3.96
N SER A 79 -6.04 3.19 4.30
CA SER A 79 -5.81 2.79 5.68
C SER A 79 -4.31 2.68 5.93
N PHE A 80 -3.86 3.30 7.01
CA PHE A 80 -2.47 3.29 7.46
C PHE A 80 -2.31 2.65 8.85
N THR A 81 -3.30 1.85 9.29
CA THR A 81 -3.31 1.21 10.62
C THR A 81 -2.05 0.40 10.90
N ASP A 82 -1.51 -0.29 9.89
CA ASP A 82 -0.31 -1.12 9.99
C ASP A 82 0.98 -0.38 9.60
N SER A 83 0.92 0.94 9.38
CA SER A 83 2.09 1.72 8.95
C SER A 83 3.25 1.60 9.94
N GLY A 84 4.44 1.29 9.42
CA GLY A 84 5.64 1.07 10.22
C GLY A 84 5.72 -0.30 10.91
N ALA A 85 4.78 -1.23 10.66
CA ALA A 85 4.89 -2.61 11.12
C ALA A 85 5.94 -3.38 10.29
N ILE A 86 6.86 -4.06 10.96
CA ILE A 86 7.85 -4.92 10.31
C ILE A 86 7.28 -6.33 10.27
N GLN A 87 7.21 -6.91 9.06
CA GLN A 87 6.73 -8.26 8.84
C GLN A 87 7.70 -9.02 7.94
N THR A 88 7.94 -10.28 8.26
CA THR A 88 8.56 -11.22 7.32
C THR A 88 7.59 -11.52 6.17
N LEU A 89 8.11 -12.00 5.04
CA LEU A 89 7.28 -12.39 3.89
C LEU A 89 6.19 -13.40 4.27
N SER A 90 6.50 -14.36 5.14
CA SER A 90 5.54 -15.36 5.61
C SER A 90 4.43 -14.78 6.49
N GLN A 91 4.71 -13.74 7.26
CA GLN A 91 3.70 -13.01 8.05
C GLN A 91 2.82 -12.15 7.15
N ALA A 92 3.40 -11.49 6.16
CA ALA A 92 2.68 -10.64 5.22
C ALA A 92 1.77 -11.43 4.26
N PHE A 93 2.19 -12.64 3.89
CA PHE A 93 1.48 -13.52 2.94
C PHE A 93 1.31 -14.93 3.51
N PRO A 94 0.39 -15.13 4.48
CA PRO A 94 0.15 -16.44 5.07
C PRO A 94 -0.27 -17.46 4.00
N GLY A 95 0.24 -18.70 4.13
CA GLY A 95 -0.04 -19.78 3.18
C GLY A 95 0.84 -19.81 1.92
N ARG A 96 1.67 -18.78 1.70
CA ARG A 96 2.64 -18.76 0.58
C ARG A 96 4.00 -19.29 1.03
N LYS A 97 4.61 -20.17 0.23
CA LYS A 97 5.98 -20.64 0.47
C LYS A 97 6.97 -19.67 -0.20
N PHE A 98 7.94 -19.17 0.57
CA PHE A 98 9.02 -18.33 0.06
C PHE A 98 10.35 -19.10 0.09
N PRO A 99 11.21 -18.95 -0.93
CA PRO A 99 12.53 -19.58 -0.93
C PRO A 99 13.36 -19.06 0.24
N GLN A 100 13.85 -19.99 1.06
CA GLN A 100 14.76 -19.68 2.16
C GLN A 100 16.19 -19.55 1.61
N LYS A 101 16.91 -18.53 2.05
CA LYS A 101 18.35 -18.43 1.75
C LYS A 101 19.02 -19.68 2.37
N PRO A 102 19.83 -20.46 1.61
CA PRO A 102 20.46 -21.64 2.16
C PRO A 102 21.28 -21.25 3.38
N LYS A 103 21.10 -21.99 4.50
CA LYS A 103 21.89 -21.79 5.71
C LYS A 103 23.35 -21.92 5.32
N ALA A 104 24.15 -20.88 5.57
CA ALA A 104 25.60 -20.95 5.40
C ALA A 104 26.10 -22.14 6.24
N SER A 105 26.68 -23.13 5.56
CA SER A 105 27.31 -24.29 6.19
C SER A 105 28.43 -23.76 7.07
N ASN A 106 28.27 -23.90 8.38
CA ASN A 106 29.35 -23.68 9.33
C ASN A 106 30.43 -24.74 9.02
N ARG A 107 31.58 -24.32 8.49
CA ARG A 107 32.83 -25.08 8.49
C ARG A 107 33.77 -24.43 9.48
#